data_AF-A0A1H6LDE6-F1
#
_entry.id   AF-A0A1H6LDE6-F1
#
_cell.length_a   1.000
_cell.length_b   1.000
_cell.length_c   1.000
_cell.angle_alpha   90.00
_cell.angle_beta   90.00
_cell.angle_gamma   90.00
#
_symmetry.space_group_name_H-M   'P 1'
#
loop_
_entity.id
_entity.type
_entity.pdbx_description
1 polymer ?
#
loop_
_entity_poly.entity_id
_entity_poly.type
_entity_poly.pdbx_seq_one_letter_code
_entity_poly.pdbx_strand_id
1 'polypeptide(L)'
;MSKKLIFSFLGVLLLFVVVILIYQNLPIEIARKQDIALGNNLIKNIEKYRLDYNRLPAEDDWETLKQLGFHTQELGTKPNYTIDSKGNYEITFLEGFDGPYLTWNSIDEKWKIDFPTIFNSSVETESPIFEGNQILFIRPSEEKFELLKNDNGVYEVDSDFGFGIQRTIYSLDLQVKYKHLKYEVVNERFIEINDCKNCPIKIDTDTLLYTTMLTAPGKEIKVIKTVNSIGYLSAIDDFFDIQ
;
A
#
# COMPACT_ATOMS: atom_id res chain seq x y z
N MET A 1 54.38 19.69 -10.18
CA MET A 1 53.40 20.51 -9.43
C MET A 1 54.10 21.05 -8.18
N SER A 2 54.04 22.35 -7.90
CA SER A 2 54.75 22.91 -6.73
C SER A 2 54.08 22.44 -5.43
N LYS A 3 54.85 22.18 -4.37
CA LYS A 3 54.31 21.75 -3.07
C LYS A 3 53.19 22.68 -2.57
N LYS A 4 53.32 23.99 -2.83
CA LYS A 4 52.30 25.01 -2.51
C LYS A 4 50.97 24.80 -3.24
N LEU A 5 50.99 24.39 -4.51
CA LEU A 5 49.78 24.07 -5.28
C LEU A 5 49.07 22.82 -4.74
N ILE A 6 49.82 21.81 -4.31
CA ILE A 6 49.28 20.59 -3.71
C ILE A 6 48.59 20.89 -2.37
N PHE A 7 49.24 21.66 -1.48
CA PHE A 7 48.63 22.06 -0.21
C PHE A 7 47.40 22.95 -0.39
N SER A 8 47.39 23.84 -1.39
CA SER A 8 46.22 24.66 -1.70
C SER A 8 45.03 23.80 -2.16
N PHE A 9 45.27 22.83 -3.05
CA PHE A 9 44.22 21.92 -3.53
C PHE A 9 43.65 21.03 -2.42
N LEU A 10 44.53 20.48 -1.56
CA LEU A 10 44.12 19.74 -0.37
C LEU A 10 43.31 20.59 0.62
N GLY A 11 43.69 21.86 0.80
CA GLY A 11 42.93 22.79 1.65
C GLY A 11 41.53 23.06 1.11
N VAL A 12 41.39 23.25 -0.20
CA VAL A 12 40.08 23.43 -0.84
C VAL A 12 39.23 22.16 -0.73
N LEU A 13 39.81 20.99 -0.98
CA LEU A 13 39.11 19.71 -0.84
C LEU A 13 38.60 19.50 0.60
N LEU A 14 39.44 19.79 1.60
CA LEU A 14 39.08 19.72 3.01
C LEU A 14 37.90 20.65 3.33
N LEU A 15 37.90 21.87 2.78
CA LEU A 15 36.83 22.83 2.98
C LEU A 15 35.49 22.34 2.40
N PHE A 16 35.51 21.71 1.22
CA PHE A 16 34.31 21.08 0.65
C PHE A 16 33.77 19.96 1.53
N VAL A 17 34.65 19.10 2.07
CA VAL A 17 34.23 18.02 2.99
C VAL A 17 33.57 18.60 4.24
N VAL A 18 34.14 19.65 4.82
CA VAL A 18 33.57 20.32 6.00
C VAL A 18 32.19 20.92 5.70
N VAL A 19 32.01 21.57 4.55
CA VAL A 19 30.72 22.13 4.14
C VAL A 19 29.66 21.04 3.97
N ILE A 20 30.02 19.91 3.35
CA ILE A 20 29.11 18.76 3.17
C ILE A 20 28.69 18.20 4.54
N LEU A 21 29.65 18.03 5.45
CA LEU A 21 29.36 17.52 6.80
C LEU A 21 28.44 18.47 7.59
N ILE A 22 28.66 19.79 7.50
CA ILE A 22 27.79 20.77 8.14
C ILE A 22 26.38 20.71 7.55
N TYR A 23 26.26 20.60 6.22
CA TYR A 23 24.97 20.52 5.53
C TYR A 23 24.18 19.27 5.94
N GLN A 24 24.83 18.12 6.06
CA GLN A 24 24.17 16.86 6.46
C GLN A 24 23.72 16.86 7.93
N ASN A 25 24.35 17.65 8.79
CA ASN A 25 24.01 17.74 10.22
C ASN A 25 23.12 18.94 10.55
N LEU A 26 22.59 19.63 9.55
CA LEU A 26 21.69 20.76 9.78
C LEU A 26 20.34 20.26 10.32
N PRO A 27 19.79 20.86 11.39
CA PRO A 27 18.44 20.54 11.84
C PRO A 27 17.42 20.69 10.72
N ILE A 28 16.43 19.79 10.69
CA ILE A 28 15.42 19.71 9.64
C ILE A 28 14.61 21.02 9.52
N GLU A 29 14.43 21.72 10.64
CA GLU A 29 13.72 22.99 10.73
C GLU A 29 14.40 24.10 9.92
N ILE A 30 15.72 23.99 9.74
CA ILE A 30 16.52 24.92 8.95
C ILE A 30 16.61 24.42 7.51
N ALA A 31 16.96 23.15 7.31
CA ALA A 31 17.16 22.57 5.99
C ALA A 31 15.87 22.57 5.14
N ARG A 32 14.71 22.37 5.79
CA ARG A 32 13.38 22.23 5.16
C ARG A 32 12.44 23.36 5.54
N LYS A 33 12.96 24.52 5.92
CA LYS A 33 12.18 25.65 6.46
C LYS A 33 10.99 26.06 5.59
N GLN A 34 11.19 26.11 4.27
CA GLN A 34 10.14 26.53 3.33
C GLN A 34 9.02 25.49 3.23
N ASP A 35 9.38 24.21 3.13
CA ASP A 35 8.43 23.10 3.08
C ASP A 35 7.63 22.98 4.37
N ILE A 36 8.30 23.09 5.51
CA ILE A 36 7.66 23.10 6.84
C ILE A 36 6.68 24.27 6.95
N ALA A 37 7.05 25.47 6.46
CA ALA A 37 6.14 26.62 6.48
C ALA A 37 4.90 26.40 5.61
N LEU A 38 5.06 25.81 4.42
CA LEU A 38 3.95 25.43 3.55
C LEU A 38 3.08 24.35 4.21
N GLY A 39 3.68 23.27 4.70
CA GLY A 39 2.98 22.17 5.38
C GLY A 39 2.20 22.64 6.60
N ASN A 40 2.77 23.52 7.43
CA ASN A 40 2.07 24.11 8.57
C ASN A 40 0.83 24.94 8.16
N ASN A 41 0.88 25.61 7.00
CA ASN A 41 -0.28 26.31 6.46
C ASN A 41 -1.37 25.32 6.02
N LEU A 42 -0.99 24.25 5.32
CA LEU A 42 -1.92 23.18 4.92
C LEU A 42 -2.58 22.53 6.13
N ILE A 43 -1.80 22.14 7.15
CA ILE A 43 -2.28 21.58 8.42
C ILE A 43 -3.34 22.49 9.04
N LYS A 44 -3.05 23.79 9.14
CA LYS A 44 -3.98 24.77 9.70
C LYS A 44 -5.30 24.83 8.91
N ASN A 45 -5.24 24.75 7.58
CA ASN A 45 -6.44 24.80 6.74
C ASN A 45 -7.25 23.50 6.83
N ILE A 46 -6.58 22.35 6.89
CA ILE A 46 -7.22 21.03 7.10
C ILE A 46 -7.92 21.00 8.46
N GLU A 47 -7.26 21.43 9.53
CA GLU A 47 -7.86 21.45 10.87
C GLU A 47 -9.04 22.42 10.95
N LYS A 48 -8.96 23.57 10.28
CA LYS A 48 -10.10 24.47 10.14
C LYS A 48 -11.27 23.78 9.41
N TYR A 49 -11.00 23.12 8.28
CA TYR A 49 -12.02 22.38 7.53
C TYR A 49 -12.67 21.29 8.40
N ARG A 50 -11.86 20.55 9.15
CA ARG A 50 -12.32 19.52 10.08
C ARG A 50 -13.27 20.08 11.14
N LEU A 51 -12.97 21.26 11.70
CA LEU A 51 -13.84 21.93 12.65
C LEU A 51 -15.14 22.43 12.02
N ASP A 52 -15.07 22.97 10.79
CA ASP A 52 -16.22 23.56 10.09
C ASP A 52 -17.21 22.48 9.58
N TYR A 53 -16.70 21.32 9.14
CA TYR A 53 -17.50 20.26 8.49
C TYR A 53 -17.57 18.96 9.28
N ASN A 54 -16.92 18.87 10.44
CA ASN A 54 -16.83 17.67 11.29
C ASN A 54 -16.32 16.42 10.55
N ARG A 55 -15.44 16.62 9.55
CA ARG A 55 -14.81 15.56 8.76
C ARG A 55 -13.52 16.07 8.11
N LEU A 56 -12.59 15.18 7.82
CA LEU A 56 -11.42 15.51 7.00
C LEU A 56 -11.81 15.67 5.52
N PRO A 57 -11.08 16.47 4.73
CA PRO A 57 -11.24 16.48 3.28
C PRO A 57 -10.82 15.11 2.72
N ALA A 58 -11.57 14.60 1.75
CA ALA A 58 -11.26 13.34 1.09
C ALA A 58 -9.99 13.48 0.21
N GLU A 59 -9.22 12.40 0.08
CA GLU A 59 -7.97 12.39 -0.70
C GLU A 59 -8.21 12.66 -2.20
N ASP A 60 -9.37 12.27 -2.71
CA ASP A 60 -9.80 12.41 -4.10
C ASP A 60 -10.67 13.66 -4.36
N ASP A 61 -10.92 14.48 -3.34
CA ASP A 61 -11.64 15.75 -3.49
C ASP A 61 -10.68 16.89 -3.87
N TRP A 62 -10.28 16.88 -5.14
CA TRP A 62 -9.22 17.76 -5.66
C TRP A 62 -9.59 19.24 -5.59
N GLU A 63 -10.87 19.57 -5.75
CA GLU A 63 -11.36 20.95 -5.63
C GLU A 63 -11.24 21.45 -4.21
N THR A 64 -11.65 20.64 -3.22
CA THR A 64 -11.47 20.99 -1.80
C THR A 64 -9.99 21.10 -1.46
N LEU A 65 -9.16 20.13 -1.86
CA LEU A 65 -7.71 20.15 -1.56
C LEU A 65 -7.03 21.38 -2.18
N LYS A 66 -7.38 21.76 -3.40
CA LYS A 66 -6.88 22.98 -4.04
C LYS A 66 -7.27 24.25 -3.28
N GLN A 67 -8.50 24.31 -2.76
CA GLN A 67 -8.94 25.44 -1.91
C GLN A 67 -8.19 25.49 -0.58
N LEU A 68 -7.77 24.35 -0.05
CA LEU A 68 -6.94 24.26 1.17
C LEU A 68 -5.47 24.63 0.94
N GLY A 69 -5.04 24.75 -0.32
CA GLY A 69 -3.70 25.21 -0.72
C GLY A 69 -2.82 24.13 -1.34
N PHE A 70 -3.34 22.93 -1.60
CA PHE A 70 -2.59 21.89 -2.29
C PHE A 70 -2.43 22.21 -3.78
N HIS A 71 -1.29 21.83 -4.34
CA HIS A 71 -1.08 21.85 -5.79
C HIS A 71 -1.43 20.47 -6.34
N THR A 72 -2.45 20.39 -7.20
CA THR A 72 -2.83 19.15 -7.89
C THR A 72 -1.95 18.93 -9.12
N GLN A 73 -1.40 17.74 -9.26
CA GLN A 73 -0.65 17.26 -10.44
C GLN A 73 -1.30 15.96 -10.94
N GLU A 74 -0.87 15.44 -12.10
CA GLU A 74 -1.47 14.26 -12.73
C GLU A 74 -1.50 13.01 -11.82
N LEU A 75 -0.60 12.93 -10.83
CA LEU A 75 -0.43 11.80 -9.92
C LEU A 75 -0.86 12.09 -8.46
N GLY A 76 -1.61 13.17 -8.20
CA GLY A 76 -2.12 13.50 -6.87
C GLY A 76 -1.76 14.93 -6.42
N THR A 77 -1.61 15.13 -5.11
CA THR A 77 -1.26 16.44 -4.53
C THR A 77 0.24 16.59 -4.26
N LYS A 78 0.74 17.83 -4.30
CA LYS A 78 2.10 18.18 -3.88
C LYS A 78 2.04 19.31 -2.84
N PRO A 79 2.43 19.05 -1.56
CA PRO A 79 2.81 17.75 -0.99
C PRO A 79 1.64 16.75 -1.02
N ASN A 80 1.96 15.46 -0.89
CA ASN A 80 0.96 14.40 -0.84
C ASN A 80 0.17 14.46 0.46
N TYR A 81 -1.11 14.12 0.42
CA TYR A 81 -2.03 14.07 1.55
C TYR A 81 -2.75 12.73 1.59
N THR A 82 -2.71 12.07 2.74
CA THR A 82 -3.39 10.79 2.97
C THR A 82 -4.12 10.80 4.31
N ILE A 83 -5.19 10.03 4.41
CA ILE A 83 -6.03 9.85 5.60
C ILE A 83 -6.09 8.36 5.95
N ASP A 84 -6.14 8.05 7.24
CA ASP A 84 -6.46 6.72 7.72
C ASP A 84 -7.96 6.60 8.09
N SER A 85 -8.42 5.37 8.30
CA SER A 85 -9.79 5.08 8.72
C SER A 85 -10.13 5.56 10.13
N LYS A 86 -9.12 5.90 10.94
CA LYS A 86 -9.25 6.40 12.31
C LYS A 86 -9.38 7.93 12.34
N GLY A 87 -9.35 8.59 11.18
CA GLY A 87 -9.46 10.05 11.06
C GLY A 87 -8.15 10.78 11.37
N ASN A 88 -7.02 10.09 11.24
CA ASN A 88 -5.69 10.71 11.20
C ASN A 88 -5.30 11.00 9.76
N TYR A 89 -4.34 11.90 9.57
CA TYR A 89 -3.83 12.22 8.25
C TYR A 89 -2.33 12.50 8.27
N GLU A 90 -1.71 12.38 7.10
CA GLU A 90 -0.29 12.58 6.88
C GLU A 90 -0.05 13.48 5.67
N ILE A 91 0.96 14.35 5.78
CA ILE A 91 1.45 15.19 4.70
C ILE A 91 2.88 14.79 4.38
N THR A 92 3.16 14.49 3.12
CA THR A 92 4.45 13.96 2.66
C THR A 92 5.01 14.75 1.49
N PHE A 93 6.21 15.28 1.64
CA PHE A 93 6.94 15.95 0.56
C PHE A 93 7.77 14.93 -0.22
N LEU A 94 7.15 14.37 -1.26
CA LEU A 94 7.81 13.41 -2.16
C LEU A 94 8.85 14.12 -3.05
N GLU A 95 10.12 13.94 -2.72
CA GLU A 95 11.29 14.38 -3.49
C GLU A 95 12.05 13.17 -4.00
N GLY A 96 11.66 12.66 -5.16
CA GLY A 96 12.23 11.42 -5.73
C GLY A 96 11.48 10.16 -5.27
N PHE A 97 12.01 9.00 -5.65
CA PHE A 97 11.29 7.71 -5.57
C PHE A 97 11.56 6.89 -4.29
N ASP A 98 12.73 7.05 -3.66
CA ASP A 98 13.20 6.05 -2.68
C ASP A 98 13.23 6.55 -1.22
N GLY A 99 12.69 7.74 -0.94
CA GLY A 99 12.72 8.35 0.39
C GLY A 99 14.13 8.42 1.02
N PRO A 100 14.24 8.67 2.34
CA PRO A 100 13.17 9.10 3.24
C PRO A 100 12.68 10.52 2.89
N TYR A 101 11.46 10.86 3.30
CA TYR A 101 10.80 12.12 2.95
C TYR A 101 10.59 13.01 4.17
N LEU A 102 10.37 14.30 3.94
CA LEU A 102 9.81 15.16 4.97
C LEU A 102 8.33 14.83 5.16
N THR A 103 7.99 14.29 6.33
CA THR A 103 6.66 13.83 6.70
C THR A 103 6.17 14.51 7.97
N TRP A 104 4.84 14.67 8.07
CA TRP A 104 4.14 15.07 9.29
C TRP A 104 2.83 14.28 9.36
N ASN A 105 2.51 13.72 10.52
CA ASN A 105 1.23 13.05 10.74
C ASN A 105 0.52 13.64 11.97
N SER A 106 -0.80 13.50 12.00
CA SER A 106 -1.65 14.05 13.07
C SER A 106 -1.57 13.28 14.40
N ILE A 107 -0.76 12.22 14.49
CA ILE A 107 -0.55 11.44 15.72
C ILE A 107 0.68 11.94 16.48
N ASP A 108 1.81 12.05 15.77
CA ASP A 108 3.10 12.52 16.27
C ASP A 108 3.16 14.04 16.37
N GLU A 109 2.37 14.73 15.52
CA GLU A 109 2.28 16.19 15.39
C GLU A 109 3.62 16.89 15.15
N LYS A 110 4.62 16.18 14.59
CA LYS A 110 5.98 16.68 14.38
C LYS A 110 6.46 16.36 12.98
N TRP A 111 7.20 17.32 12.41
CA TRP A 111 7.94 17.11 11.17
C TRP A 111 9.12 16.18 11.44
N LYS A 112 9.31 15.19 10.58
CA LYS A 112 10.43 14.26 10.62
C LYS A 112 10.89 13.89 9.21
N ILE A 113 12.11 13.35 9.11
CA ILE A 113 12.58 12.69 7.90
C ILE A 113 12.35 11.20 8.10
N ASP A 114 11.33 10.66 7.44
CA ASP A 114 10.88 9.28 7.64
C ASP A 114 10.20 8.75 6.38
N PHE A 115 9.90 7.46 6.35
CA PHE A 115 9.00 6.89 5.36
C PHE A 115 7.55 7.19 5.74
N PRO A 116 6.67 7.40 4.76
CA PRO A 116 5.29 7.76 5.06
C PRO A 116 4.57 6.56 5.68
N THR A 117 3.92 6.80 6.82
CA THR A 117 3.48 5.77 7.76
C THR A 117 2.03 5.39 7.58
N ILE A 118 1.22 6.29 7.04
CA ILE A 118 -0.20 6.02 6.75
C ILE A 118 -0.35 5.09 5.54
N PHE A 119 0.68 4.93 4.69
CA PHE A 119 0.75 3.82 3.74
C PHE A 119 0.93 2.45 4.40
N ASN A 120 1.36 2.41 5.66
CA ASN A 120 1.76 1.19 6.36
C ASN A 120 0.85 0.85 7.54
N SER A 121 -0.11 1.72 7.89
CA SER A 121 -1.28 1.30 8.67
C SER A 121 -2.16 0.47 7.75
N SER A 122 -1.78 -0.78 7.59
CA SER A 122 -2.76 -1.86 7.52
C SER A 122 -3.79 -1.53 8.59
N VAL A 123 -4.93 -1.04 8.10
CA VAL A 123 -6.11 -0.85 8.92
C VAL A 123 -6.25 -2.17 9.67
N GLU A 124 -6.45 -2.12 11.00
CA GLU A 124 -7.16 -3.22 11.66
C GLU A 124 -8.58 -3.16 11.09
N THR A 125 -8.72 -3.51 9.80
CA THR A 125 -9.98 -3.77 9.17
C THR A 125 -10.44 -5.02 9.89
N GLU A 126 -11.65 -4.97 10.40
CA GLU A 126 -12.39 -6.20 10.66
C GLU A 126 -12.12 -7.14 9.48
N SER A 127 -11.65 -8.35 9.78
CA SER A 127 -11.25 -9.31 8.76
C SER A 127 -12.37 -9.40 7.73
N PRO A 128 -12.10 -9.18 6.43
CA PRO A 128 -13.16 -9.17 5.44
C PRO A 128 -13.93 -10.49 5.53
N ILE A 129 -15.25 -10.33 5.57
CA ILE A 129 -16.20 -11.42 5.77
C ILE A 129 -16.70 -11.85 4.40
N PHE A 130 -16.52 -13.13 4.10
CA PHE A 130 -16.93 -13.75 2.84
C PHE A 130 -18.10 -14.70 3.06
N GLU A 131 -19.13 -14.53 2.22
CA GLU A 131 -20.37 -15.30 2.22
C GLU A 131 -20.80 -15.65 0.79
N GLY A 132 -21.42 -16.81 0.62
CA GLY A 132 -21.94 -17.30 -0.64
C GLY A 132 -20.92 -18.04 -1.50
N ASN A 133 -21.23 -18.16 -2.78
CA ASN A 133 -20.35 -18.84 -3.74
C ASN A 133 -19.21 -17.91 -4.15
N GLN A 134 -18.02 -18.12 -3.59
CA GLN A 134 -16.87 -17.26 -3.85
C GLN A 134 -15.60 -18.02 -4.27
N ILE A 135 -14.85 -17.39 -5.16
CA ILE A 135 -13.49 -17.78 -5.57
C ILE A 135 -12.53 -16.70 -5.06
N LEU A 136 -11.69 -17.05 -4.09
CA LEU A 136 -10.74 -16.13 -3.47
C LEU A 136 -9.33 -16.46 -3.98
N PHE A 137 -8.70 -15.53 -4.68
CA PHE A 137 -7.31 -15.64 -5.13
C PHE A 137 -6.40 -15.03 -4.08
N ILE A 138 -5.76 -15.89 -3.29
CA ILE A 138 -4.96 -15.49 -2.13
C ILE A 138 -3.53 -15.16 -2.57
N ARG A 139 -3.12 -13.91 -2.35
CA ARG A 139 -1.72 -13.46 -2.42
C ARG A 139 -1.20 -13.23 -0.99
N PRO A 140 0.13 -13.27 -0.78
CA PRO A 140 0.70 -12.84 0.49
C PRO A 140 0.23 -11.43 0.85
N SER A 141 0.08 -11.17 2.15
CA SER A 141 -0.06 -9.80 2.63
C SER A 141 1.16 -8.96 2.32
N GLU A 142 1.02 -7.63 2.30
CA GLU A 142 2.13 -6.72 2.01
C GLU A 142 3.33 -6.96 2.96
N GLU A 143 3.04 -7.08 4.27
CA GLU A 143 4.05 -7.41 5.28
C GLU A 143 4.75 -8.74 4.97
N LYS A 144 3.98 -9.76 4.58
CA LYS A 144 4.53 -11.07 4.25
C LYS A 144 5.34 -11.05 2.96
N PHE A 145 4.89 -10.32 1.95
CA PHE A 145 5.59 -10.18 0.68
C PHE A 145 6.93 -9.48 0.88
N GLU A 146 6.97 -8.42 1.68
CA GLU A 146 8.20 -7.69 2.03
C GLU A 146 9.22 -8.56 2.77
N LEU A 147 8.77 -9.52 3.57
CA LEU A 147 9.65 -10.53 4.18
C LEU A 147 10.19 -11.53 3.15
N LEU A 148 9.35 -11.92 2.18
CA LEU A 148 9.69 -12.90 1.14
C LEU A 148 10.50 -12.29 -0.01
N LYS A 149 10.54 -10.97 -0.19
CA LYS A 149 11.21 -10.31 -1.34
C LYS A 149 12.69 -10.64 -1.49
N ASN A 150 13.34 -11.05 -0.40
CA ASN A 150 14.75 -11.46 -0.37
C ASN A 150 14.94 -12.95 -0.73
N ASP A 151 13.87 -13.73 -0.80
CA ASP A 151 13.90 -15.12 -1.24
C ASP A 151 13.98 -15.18 -2.77
N ASN A 152 14.88 -16.02 -3.28
CA ASN A 152 15.03 -16.22 -4.72
C ASN A 152 13.73 -16.76 -5.32
N GLY A 153 13.18 -16.09 -6.34
CA GLY A 153 12.05 -16.59 -7.12
C GLY A 153 10.69 -16.02 -6.76
N VAL A 154 10.58 -15.19 -5.70
CA VAL A 154 9.27 -14.68 -5.24
C VAL A 154 8.59 -13.77 -6.26
N TYR A 155 9.36 -12.93 -6.97
CA TYR A 155 8.83 -12.05 -8.00
C TYR A 155 8.34 -12.83 -9.22
N GLU A 156 9.04 -13.91 -9.57
CA GLU A 156 8.64 -14.82 -10.64
C GLU A 156 7.35 -15.56 -10.28
N VAL A 157 7.26 -16.07 -9.04
CA VAL A 157 6.03 -16.74 -8.54
C VAL A 157 4.85 -15.77 -8.50
N ASP A 158 5.05 -14.55 -8.01
CA ASP A 158 4.01 -13.53 -7.96
C ASP A 158 3.53 -13.13 -9.35
N SER A 159 4.47 -12.94 -10.29
CA SER A 159 4.16 -12.64 -11.69
C SER A 159 3.40 -13.79 -12.37
N ASP A 160 3.84 -15.04 -12.19
CA ASP A 160 3.17 -16.22 -12.75
C ASP A 160 1.76 -16.39 -12.18
N PHE A 161 1.60 -16.19 -10.87
CA PHE A 161 0.31 -16.21 -10.21
C PHE A 161 -0.61 -15.12 -10.76
N GLY A 162 -0.12 -13.87 -10.83
CA GLY A 162 -0.86 -12.72 -11.38
C GLY A 162 -1.34 -12.95 -12.81
N PHE A 163 -0.47 -13.48 -13.67
CA PHE A 163 -0.85 -13.84 -15.03
C PHE A 163 -1.88 -14.98 -15.09
N GLY A 164 -1.72 -15.97 -14.21
CA GLY A 164 -2.62 -17.11 -14.11
C GLY A 164 -4.03 -16.72 -13.68
N ILE A 165 -4.15 -15.95 -12.61
CA ILE A 165 -5.45 -15.49 -12.09
C ILE A 165 -6.14 -14.55 -13.07
N GLN A 166 -5.41 -13.67 -13.74
CA GLN A 166 -5.99 -12.74 -14.71
C GLN A 166 -6.64 -13.50 -15.88
N ARG A 167 -5.98 -14.56 -16.37
CA ARG A 167 -6.55 -15.44 -17.41
C ARG A 167 -7.79 -16.19 -16.92
N THR A 168 -7.78 -16.66 -15.68
CA THR A 168 -8.93 -17.32 -15.07
C THR A 168 -10.09 -16.34 -14.93
N ILE A 169 -9.87 -15.14 -14.39
CA ILE A 169 -10.88 -14.08 -14.26
C ILE A 169 -11.50 -13.74 -15.61
N TYR A 170 -10.69 -13.48 -16.64
CA TYR A 170 -11.22 -13.25 -17.99
C TYR A 170 -12.09 -14.42 -18.49
N SER A 171 -11.72 -15.66 -18.17
CA SER A 171 -12.50 -16.83 -18.55
C SER A 171 -13.82 -16.95 -17.77
N LEU A 172 -13.83 -16.52 -16.50
CA LEU A 172 -15.03 -16.46 -15.66
C LEU A 172 -16.00 -15.40 -16.19
N ASP A 173 -15.49 -14.20 -16.53
CA ASP A 173 -16.27 -13.09 -17.08
C ASP A 173 -16.94 -13.41 -18.42
N LEU A 174 -16.22 -14.12 -19.29
CA LEU A 174 -16.69 -14.41 -20.66
C LEU A 174 -17.81 -15.47 -20.69
N GLN A 175 -17.89 -16.35 -19.70
CA GLN A 175 -18.81 -17.48 -19.75
C GLN A 175 -20.02 -17.27 -18.83
N VAL A 176 -21.20 -17.30 -19.44
CA VAL A 176 -22.48 -17.06 -18.75
C VAL A 176 -22.70 -17.99 -17.56
N LYS A 177 -22.16 -19.22 -17.61
CA LYS A 177 -22.29 -20.22 -16.54
C LYS A 177 -21.70 -19.79 -15.19
N TYR A 178 -20.74 -18.86 -15.18
CA TYR A 178 -20.11 -18.38 -13.94
C TYR A 178 -20.69 -17.08 -13.38
N LYS A 179 -21.71 -16.47 -14.00
CA LYS A 179 -22.25 -15.16 -13.59
C LYS A 179 -22.72 -15.06 -12.14
N HIS A 180 -23.00 -16.19 -11.49
CA HIS A 180 -23.47 -16.26 -10.12
C HIS A 180 -22.34 -16.43 -9.09
N LEU A 181 -21.11 -16.63 -9.55
CA LEU A 181 -19.91 -16.71 -8.71
C LEU A 181 -19.36 -15.31 -8.48
N LYS A 182 -18.98 -15.03 -7.24
CA LYS A 182 -18.15 -13.86 -6.92
C LYS A 182 -16.69 -14.28 -6.90
N TYR A 183 -15.80 -13.39 -7.28
CA TYR A 183 -14.38 -13.65 -7.15
C TYR A 183 -13.61 -12.39 -6.79
N GLU A 184 -12.55 -12.56 -6.02
CA GLU A 184 -11.77 -11.46 -5.48
C GLU A 184 -10.31 -11.89 -5.29
N VAL A 185 -9.39 -10.93 -5.45
CA VAL A 185 -7.98 -11.10 -5.09
C VAL A 185 -7.81 -10.57 -3.67
N VAL A 186 -7.37 -11.44 -2.77
CA VAL A 186 -7.28 -11.17 -1.33
C VAL A 186 -5.82 -11.03 -0.95
N ASN A 187 -5.49 -9.91 -0.32
CA ASN A 187 -4.15 -9.59 0.17
C ASN A 187 -4.15 -9.36 1.69
N GLU A 188 -5.30 -9.45 2.35
CA GLU A 188 -5.45 -9.29 3.79
C GLU A 188 -4.93 -10.54 4.50
N ARG A 189 -4.13 -10.35 5.55
CA ARG A 189 -3.57 -11.45 6.35
C ARG A 189 -4.64 -12.34 7.00
N PHE A 190 -5.76 -11.75 7.42
CA PHE A 190 -6.83 -12.48 8.07
C PHE A 190 -8.16 -12.24 7.39
N ILE A 191 -8.86 -13.32 7.07
CA ILE A 191 -10.20 -13.30 6.49
C ILE A 191 -11.15 -14.19 7.28
N GLU A 192 -12.45 -13.93 7.20
CA GLU A 192 -13.49 -14.74 7.84
C GLU A 192 -14.46 -15.28 6.79
N ILE A 193 -14.83 -16.56 6.91
CA ILE A 193 -15.86 -17.18 6.08
C ILE A 193 -16.98 -17.61 7.02
N ASN A 194 -18.23 -17.26 6.71
CA ASN A 194 -19.35 -17.41 7.64
C ASN A 194 -20.26 -18.61 7.36
N ASP A 195 -20.37 -19.07 6.12
CA ASP A 195 -21.46 -19.97 5.71
C ASP A 195 -20.99 -21.34 5.17
N CYS A 196 -19.71 -21.68 5.28
CA CYS A 196 -19.19 -23.01 4.94
C CYS A 196 -19.62 -24.12 5.93
N LYS A 197 -19.34 -25.39 5.61
CA LYS A 197 -19.73 -26.58 6.42
C LYS A 197 -19.30 -26.51 7.90
N ASN A 198 -18.14 -25.90 8.18
CA ASN A 198 -17.56 -25.79 9.54
C ASN A 198 -17.32 -24.32 9.92
N CYS A 199 -18.20 -23.42 9.50
CA CYS A 199 -18.08 -21.98 9.70
C CYS A 199 -18.89 -21.47 10.92
N PRO A 200 -18.62 -20.25 11.44
CA PRO A 200 -17.63 -19.29 10.95
C PRO A 200 -16.18 -19.75 11.21
N ILE A 201 -15.28 -19.43 10.29
CA ILE A 201 -13.85 -19.71 10.43
C ILE A 201 -13.02 -18.51 10.02
N LYS A 202 -12.02 -18.19 10.86
CA LYS A 202 -10.99 -17.20 10.57
C LYS A 202 -9.75 -17.88 10.00
N ILE A 203 -9.27 -17.39 8.87
CA ILE A 203 -8.14 -17.97 8.13
C ILE A 203 -6.98 -16.96 8.11
N ASP A 204 -5.78 -17.44 8.44
CA ASP A 204 -4.53 -16.72 8.21
C ASP A 204 -4.04 -17.00 6.78
N THR A 205 -4.20 -16.04 5.88
CA THR A 205 -3.89 -16.17 4.45
C THR A 205 -2.39 -16.25 4.17
N ASP A 206 -1.54 -15.76 5.08
CA ASP A 206 -0.08 -15.88 4.95
C ASP A 206 0.40 -17.33 5.11
N THR A 207 -0.48 -18.23 5.59
CA THR A 207 -0.24 -19.68 5.57
C THR A 207 -0.63 -20.36 4.25
N LEU A 208 -1.32 -19.62 3.36
CA LEU A 208 -1.92 -20.08 2.10
C LEU A 208 -1.41 -19.27 0.89
N LEU A 209 -0.09 -19.07 0.82
CA LEU A 209 0.58 -18.27 -0.19
C LEU A 209 0.28 -18.73 -1.63
N TYR A 210 -0.16 -17.80 -2.48
CA TYR A 210 -0.41 -18.02 -3.92
C TYR A 210 -1.37 -19.20 -4.17
N THR A 211 -2.52 -19.18 -3.50
CA THR A 211 -3.53 -20.24 -3.62
C THR A 211 -4.86 -19.68 -4.10
N THR A 212 -5.69 -20.54 -4.69
CA THR A 212 -7.09 -20.22 -4.96
C THR A 212 -7.96 -20.98 -3.98
N MET A 213 -8.84 -20.29 -3.29
CA MET A 213 -9.74 -20.86 -2.31
C MET A 213 -11.19 -20.77 -2.82
N LEU A 214 -11.91 -21.89 -2.78
CA LEU A 214 -13.30 -21.98 -3.20
C LEU A 214 -14.18 -22.17 -1.98
N THR A 215 -15.22 -21.35 -1.88
CA THR A 215 -16.15 -21.32 -0.75
C THR A 215 -17.58 -21.32 -1.26
N ALA A 216 -18.46 -22.03 -0.54
CA ALA A 216 -19.88 -22.09 -0.84
C ALA A 216 -20.67 -22.46 0.43
N PRO A 217 -21.95 -22.06 0.54
CA PRO A 217 -22.78 -22.38 1.69
C PRO A 217 -22.85 -23.89 1.94
N GLY A 218 -22.52 -24.32 3.16
CA GLY A 218 -22.59 -25.71 3.59
C GLY A 218 -21.55 -26.67 2.96
N LYS A 219 -20.63 -26.18 2.11
CA LYS A 219 -19.55 -26.97 1.53
C LYS A 219 -18.25 -26.83 2.33
N GLU A 220 -17.37 -27.84 2.25
CA GLU A 220 -16.01 -27.72 2.79
C GLU A 220 -15.20 -26.79 1.89
N ILE A 221 -14.38 -25.93 2.50
CA ILE A 221 -13.51 -25.01 1.76
C ILE A 221 -12.48 -25.83 0.97
N LYS A 222 -12.35 -25.55 -0.33
CA LYS A 222 -11.37 -26.22 -1.20
C LYS A 222 -10.23 -25.26 -1.52
N VAL A 223 -9.00 -25.66 -1.20
CA VAL A 223 -7.79 -24.89 -1.51
C VAL A 223 -7.05 -25.54 -2.68
N ILE A 224 -6.78 -24.74 -3.70
CA ILE A 224 -6.04 -25.11 -4.91
C ILE A 224 -4.69 -24.41 -4.83
N LYS A 225 -3.60 -25.19 -4.76
CA LYS A 225 -2.22 -24.68 -4.59
C LYS A 225 -1.45 -24.55 -5.92
N THR A 226 -2.15 -24.67 -7.03
CA THR A 226 -1.53 -24.64 -8.35
C THR A 226 -1.31 -23.18 -8.74
N VAL A 227 -0.06 -22.75 -8.96
CA VAL A 227 0.24 -21.36 -9.36
C VAL A 227 -0.03 -21.12 -10.84
N ASN A 228 0.03 -22.17 -11.67
CA ASN A 228 -0.18 -22.08 -13.11
C ASN A 228 -1.68 -22.19 -13.49
N SER A 229 -2.07 -21.49 -14.57
CA SER A 229 -3.47 -21.32 -14.99
C SER A 229 -4.21 -22.61 -15.42
N ILE A 230 -3.56 -23.77 -15.36
CA ILE A 230 -4.09 -25.01 -15.92
C ILE A 230 -4.94 -25.70 -14.87
N GLY A 231 -6.23 -25.90 -15.19
CA GLY A 231 -7.14 -26.71 -14.37
C GLY A 231 -8.01 -25.93 -13.37
N TYR A 232 -7.85 -24.60 -13.25
CA TYR A 232 -8.71 -23.79 -12.38
C TYR A 232 -10.18 -23.92 -12.74
N LEU A 233 -10.53 -23.78 -14.03
CA LEU A 233 -11.93 -23.85 -14.47
C LEU A 233 -12.56 -25.20 -14.18
N SER A 234 -11.85 -26.30 -14.42
CA SER A 234 -12.33 -27.64 -14.08
C SER A 234 -12.55 -27.79 -12.57
N ALA A 235 -11.61 -27.30 -11.76
CA ALA A 235 -11.72 -27.38 -10.31
C ALA A 235 -12.86 -26.52 -9.73
N ILE A 236 -13.17 -25.39 -10.40
CA ILE A 236 -14.31 -24.50 -10.12
C ILE A 236 -15.61 -25.17 -10.54
N ASP A 237 -15.68 -25.72 -11.76
CA ASP A 237 -16.84 -26.47 -12.27
C ASP A 237 -17.20 -27.61 -11.31
N ASP A 238 -16.22 -28.43 -10.95
CA ASP A 238 -16.38 -29.55 -10.02
C ASP A 238 -16.83 -29.11 -8.62
N PHE A 239 -16.36 -27.95 -8.14
CA PHE A 239 -16.67 -27.49 -6.80
C PHE A 239 -18.07 -26.88 -6.70
N PHE A 240 -18.48 -26.11 -7.71
CA PHE A 240 -19.77 -25.42 -7.73
C PHE A 240 -20.87 -26.20 -8.45
N ASP A 241 -20.60 -27.43 -8.88
CA ASP A 241 -21.52 -28.29 -9.63
C ASP A 241 -22.01 -27.61 -10.94
N ILE A 242 -21.11 -26.92 -11.65
CA ILE A 242 -21.42 -26.20 -12.89
C ILE A 242 -21.22 -27.12 -14.09
N GLN A 243 -22.24 -27.21 -14.94
CA GLN A 243 -22.23 -27.99 -16.19
C GLN A 243 -21.86 -27.14 -17.41
#